data_AF-A0A924J3S8-F1
#
_entry.id   AF-A0A924J3S8-F1
#
_cell.length_a   1.000
_cell.length_b   1.000
_cell.length_c   1.000
_cell.angle_alpha   90.00
_cell.angle_beta   90.00
_cell.angle_gamma   90.00
#
_symmetry.space_group_name_H-M   'P 1'
#
loop_
_entity.id
_entity.type
_entity.pdbx_description
1 polymer ?
#
loop_
_entity_poly.entity_id
_entity_poly.type
_entity_poly.pdbx_seq_one_letter_code
_entity_poly.pdbx_strand_id
1 'polypeptide(L)'
;MNLSATQLRQLGSVIYYAAVALMINSFAQFAIQVWPLKLSELNWRVGAAGLLMDALLGTVLPLVLFTFAAFMNNDRRLLQVLRWAAIVIGVLTIALLLSFALDSVQIRAQLPQNVKGNFIKVAARASLIGILLASLFIWTGLTMGKVLKSQGTVRTAGTAGTAPAQEGMLLVGSREPARPALRAVDGSDTKTDGRKDNTSAVQLDA
;
A
#
# COMPACT_ATOMS: atom_id res chain seq x y z
N MET A 1 6.84 -24.98 1.80
CA MET A 1 6.00 -24.85 3.03
C MET A 1 4.89 -23.86 2.75
N ASN A 2 3.64 -24.31 2.61
CA ASN A 2 2.49 -23.42 2.42
C ASN A 2 1.99 -23.00 3.81
N LEU A 3 2.42 -21.82 4.26
CA LEU A 3 1.88 -21.23 5.49
C LEU A 3 0.40 -20.90 5.28
N SER A 4 -0.44 -21.21 6.27
CA SER A 4 -1.85 -20.87 6.19
C SER A 4 -2.05 -19.35 6.23
N ALA A 5 -3.10 -18.83 5.58
CA ALA A 5 -3.41 -17.40 5.59
C ALA A 5 -3.54 -16.82 7.01
N THR A 6 -3.95 -17.65 7.97
CA THR A 6 -4.05 -17.30 9.40
C THR A 6 -2.68 -17.14 10.04
N GLN A 7 -1.72 -18.03 9.75
CA GLN A 7 -0.35 -17.94 10.24
C GLN A 7 0.36 -16.71 9.67
N LEU A 8 0.16 -16.39 8.39
CA LEU A 8 0.69 -15.17 7.75
C LEU A 8 0.16 -13.89 8.40
N ARG A 9 -1.13 -13.85 8.76
CA ARG A 9 -1.73 -12.71 9.46
C ARG A 9 -1.21 -12.55 10.89
N GLN A 10 -1.06 -13.66 11.63
CA GLN A 10 -0.46 -13.64 12.96
C GLN A 10 1.00 -13.16 12.92
N LEU A 11 1.80 -13.65 11.96
CA LEU A 11 3.17 -13.19 11.78
C LEU A 11 3.22 -11.69 11.47
N GLY A 12 2.32 -11.21 10.60
CA GLY A 12 2.18 -9.78 10.30
C GLY A 12 1.86 -8.93 11.53
N SER A 13 1.00 -9.41 12.43
CA SER A 13 0.67 -8.70 13.67
C SER A 13 1.87 -8.53 14.61
N VAL A 14 2.70 -9.57 14.75
CA VAL A 14 3.92 -9.53 15.56
C VAL A 14 4.94 -8.57 14.95
N ILE A 15 5.08 -8.57 13.63
CA ILE A 15 5.99 -7.66 12.91
C ILE A 15 5.56 -6.20 13.10
N TYR A 16 4.25 -5.89 13.05
CA TYR A 16 3.77 -4.54 13.33
C TYR A 16 4.10 -4.12 14.75
N TYR A 17 3.84 -4.97 15.74
CA TYR A 17 4.14 -4.65 17.13
C TYR A 17 5.63 -4.39 17.35
N ALA A 18 6.49 -5.25 16.77
CA ALA A 18 7.94 -5.07 16.81
C ALA A 18 8.38 -3.75 16.15
N ALA A 19 7.83 -3.42 14.97
CA ALA A 19 8.16 -2.18 14.28
C ALA A 19 7.75 -0.95 15.09
N VAL A 20 6.54 -0.96 15.68
CA VAL A 20 6.07 0.12 16.57
C VAL A 20 7.01 0.26 17.78
N ALA A 21 7.32 -0.84 18.47
CA ALA A 21 8.14 -0.82 19.67
C ALA A 21 9.55 -0.26 19.39
N LEU A 22 10.17 -0.68 18.29
CA LEU A 22 11.49 -0.18 17.88
C LEU A 22 11.44 1.31 17.54
N MET A 23 10.39 1.75 16.83
CA MET A 23 10.24 3.16 16.45
C MET A 23 10.01 4.05 17.69
N ILE A 24 9.14 3.62 18.61
CA ILE A 24 8.92 4.32 19.88
C ILE A 24 10.23 4.38 20.68
N ASN A 25 11.00 3.29 20.75
CA ASN A 25 12.26 3.28 21.47
C ASN A 25 13.26 4.32 20.93
N SER A 26 13.42 4.42 19.60
CA SER A 26 14.31 5.42 18.98
C SER A 26 13.89 6.86 19.33
N PHE A 27 12.59 7.17 19.24
CA PHE A 27 12.11 8.51 19.56
C PHE A 27 12.07 8.81 21.07
N ALA A 28 11.84 7.82 21.91
CA ALA A 28 11.88 7.97 23.36
C ALA A 28 13.30 8.31 23.82
N GLN A 29 14.32 7.61 23.30
CA GLN A 29 15.72 7.91 23.60
C GLN A 29 16.09 9.33 23.16
N PHE A 30 15.68 9.74 21.96
CA PHE A 30 15.85 11.11 21.49
C PHE A 30 15.20 12.13 22.43
N ALA A 31 13.93 11.93 22.80
CA ALA A 31 13.20 12.85 23.65
C ALA A 31 13.86 13.04 25.03
N ILE A 32 14.36 11.94 25.60
CA ILE A 32 15.10 11.97 26.88
C ILE A 32 16.41 12.74 26.75
N GLN A 33 17.16 12.55 25.66
CA GLN A 33 18.46 13.20 25.46
C GLN A 33 18.36 14.68 25.10
N VAL A 34 17.26 15.08 24.46
CA VAL A 34 17.04 16.46 24.00
C VAL A 34 16.38 17.32 25.08
N TRP A 35 15.81 16.71 26.11
CA TRP A 35 15.25 17.40 27.26
C TRP A 35 16.35 17.92 28.21
N PRO A 36 16.28 19.17 28.70
CA PRO A 36 15.26 20.20 28.48
C PRO A 36 15.41 20.93 27.13
N LEU A 37 14.28 21.38 26.56
CA LEU A 37 14.26 22.07 25.27
C LEU A 37 14.87 23.48 25.37
N LYS A 38 16.09 23.65 24.83
CA LYS A 38 16.81 24.94 24.81
C LYS A 38 16.92 25.49 23.40
N LEU A 39 15.78 25.80 22.81
CA LEU A 39 15.70 26.30 21.43
C LEU A 39 16.43 27.63 21.23
N SER A 40 16.78 28.40 22.26
CA SER A 40 17.57 29.63 22.12
C SER A 40 19.09 29.39 22.04
N GLU A 41 19.57 28.23 22.51
CA GLU A 41 21.00 27.92 22.55
C GLU A 41 21.44 27.24 21.25
N LEU A 42 22.36 27.88 20.52
CA LEU A 42 22.89 27.35 19.26
C LEU A 42 23.53 25.96 19.43
N ASN A 43 24.29 25.77 20.51
CA ASN A 43 24.91 24.49 20.85
C ASN A 43 23.89 23.36 21.01
N TRP A 44 22.76 23.66 21.64
CA TRP A 44 21.68 22.70 21.81
C TRP A 44 21.04 22.35 20.47
N ARG A 45 20.80 23.32 19.58
CA ARG A 45 20.20 23.07 18.25
C ARG A 45 21.04 22.12 17.41
N VAL A 46 22.36 22.34 17.37
CA VAL A 46 23.28 21.50 16.60
C VAL A 46 23.39 20.10 17.21
N GLY A 47 23.46 19.99 18.54
CA GLY A 47 23.43 18.70 19.24
C GLY A 47 22.14 17.93 18.99
N ALA A 48 20.99 18.59 19.18
CA ALA A 48 19.66 18.00 18.99
C ALA A 48 19.42 17.57 17.54
N ALA A 49 19.89 18.34 16.55
CA ALA A 49 19.82 17.95 15.14
C ALA A 49 20.62 16.66 14.88
N GLY A 50 21.83 16.53 15.43
CA GLY A 50 22.62 15.30 15.35
C GLY A 50 21.90 14.10 15.97
N LEU A 51 21.34 14.27 17.17
CA LEU A 51 20.57 13.23 17.86
C LEU A 51 19.30 12.84 17.10
N LEU A 52 18.64 13.80 16.44
CA LEU A 52 17.47 13.53 15.61
C LEU A 52 17.84 12.71 14.38
N MET A 53 19.00 12.97 13.75
CA MET A 53 19.50 12.14 12.65
C MET A 53 19.76 10.69 13.10
N ASP A 54 20.35 10.50 14.29
CA ASP A 54 20.58 9.16 14.84
C ASP A 54 19.25 8.44 15.16
N ALA A 55 18.27 9.17 15.69
CA ALA A 55 16.93 8.63 15.91
C ALA A 55 16.25 8.22 14.59
N LEU A 56 16.33 9.07 13.56
CA LEU A 56 15.82 8.78 12.22
C LEU A 56 16.52 7.56 11.60
N LEU A 57 17.83 7.41 11.79
CA LEU A 57 18.55 6.20 11.37
C LEU A 57 17.99 4.94 12.05
N GLY A 58 17.68 5.03 13.34
CA GLY A 58 17.01 3.96 14.09
C GLY A 58 15.64 3.56 13.53
N THR A 59 14.93 4.47 12.84
CA THR A 59 13.63 4.20 12.23
C THR A 59 13.67 3.48 10.89
N VAL A 60 14.85 3.35 10.26
CA VAL A 60 14.98 2.68 8.95
C VAL A 60 14.53 1.22 9.00
N LEU A 61 14.98 0.47 10.01
CA LEU A 61 14.58 -0.93 10.17
C LEU A 61 13.06 -1.08 10.46
N PRO A 62 12.47 -0.33 11.42
CA PRO A 62 11.02 -0.27 11.58
C PRO A 62 10.25 0.02 10.31
N LEU A 63 10.71 0.98 9.49
CA LEU A 63 10.04 1.35 8.24
C LEU A 63 10.03 0.16 7.26
N VAL A 64 11.15 -0.56 7.12
CA VAL A 64 11.24 -1.76 6.28
C VAL A 64 10.27 -2.83 6.77
N LEU A 65 10.22 -3.08 8.08
CA LEU A 65 9.31 -4.05 8.69
C LEU A 65 7.84 -3.69 8.45
N PHE A 66 7.46 -2.43 8.65
CA PHE A 66 6.11 -1.96 8.34
C PHE A 66 5.76 -2.13 6.87
N THR A 67 6.68 -1.77 5.98
CA THR A 67 6.47 -1.89 4.53
C THR A 67 6.27 -3.35 4.13
N PHE A 68 7.10 -4.23 4.67
CA PHE A 68 7.02 -5.67 4.42
C PHE A 68 5.70 -6.26 4.94
N ALA A 69 5.32 -5.95 6.18
CA ALA A 69 4.07 -6.41 6.76
C ALA A 69 2.84 -5.86 6.02
N ALA A 70 2.87 -4.59 5.60
CA ALA A 70 1.80 -3.98 4.82
C ALA A 70 1.66 -4.61 3.43
N PHE A 71 2.79 -4.96 2.80
CA PHE A 71 2.81 -5.68 1.53
C PHE A 71 2.24 -7.09 1.67
N MET A 72 2.65 -7.86 2.69
CA MET A 72 2.13 -9.20 2.94
C MET A 72 0.61 -9.22 3.20
N ASN A 73 0.10 -8.20 3.91
CA ASN A 73 -1.31 -8.09 4.24
C ASN A 73 -2.16 -7.40 3.15
N ASN A 74 -1.57 -6.97 2.04
CA ASN A 74 -2.22 -6.16 0.99
C ASN A 74 -2.91 -4.89 1.54
N ASP A 75 -2.37 -4.30 2.60
CA ASP A 75 -2.92 -3.09 3.20
C ASP A 75 -2.45 -1.83 2.47
N ARG A 76 -3.28 -1.40 1.51
CA ARG A 76 -3.02 -0.20 0.72
C ARG A 76 -3.08 1.09 1.51
N ARG A 77 -3.96 1.16 2.52
CA ARG A 77 -4.13 2.38 3.31
C ARG A 77 -2.86 2.64 4.10
N LEU A 78 -2.34 1.58 4.74
CA LEU A 78 -1.08 1.66 5.47
C LEU A 78 0.10 2.00 4.55
N LEU A 79 0.21 1.35 3.38
CA LEU A 79 1.26 1.70 2.40
C LEU A 79 1.17 3.15 1.91
N GLN A 80 -0.05 3.70 1.77
CA GLN A 80 -0.24 5.09 1.36
C GLN A 80 0.14 6.08 2.47
N VAL A 81 -0.18 5.77 3.73
CA VAL A 81 0.25 6.55 4.90
C VAL A 81 1.77 6.51 5.01
N LEU A 82 2.39 5.33 4.91
CA LEU A 82 3.84 5.17 4.95
C LEU A 82 4.55 5.95 3.83
N ARG A 83 4.00 5.93 2.62
CA ARG A 83 4.53 6.71 1.50
C ARG A 83 4.57 8.21 1.83
N TRP A 84 3.46 8.78 2.29
CA TRP A 84 3.39 10.20 2.60
C TRP A 84 4.27 10.55 3.79
N ALA A 85 4.26 9.72 4.84
CA ALA A 85 5.13 9.88 6.00
C ALA A 85 6.60 9.89 5.59
N ALA A 86 7.05 8.95 4.76
CA ALA A 86 8.43 8.89 4.28
C ALA A 86 8.81 10.13 3.47
N ILE A 87 7.96 10.61 2.55
CA ILE A 87 8.24 11.82 1.78
C ILE A 87 8.34 13.04 2.70
N VAL A 88 7.38 13.21 3.61
CA VAL A 88 7.36 14.34 4.55
C VAL A 88 8.60 14.33 5.45
N ILE A 89 8.96 13.17 6.02
CA ILE A 89 10.16 13.01 6.84
C ILE A 89 11.41 13.33 6.01
N GLY A 90 11.50 12.87 4.76
CA GLY A 90 12.61 13.17 3.87
C GLY A 90 12.77 14.67 3.61
N VAL A 91 11.67 15.37 3.32
CA VAL A 91 11.67 16.84 3.11
C VAL A 91 12.05 17.58 4.40
N LEU A 92 11.50 17.18 5.54
CA LEU A 92 11.85 17.76 6.85
C LEU A 92 13.33 17.52 7.18
N THR A 93 13.89 16.37 6.82
CA THR A 93 15.31 16.05 6.99
C THR A 93 16.19 16.99 6.15
N ILE A 94 15.76 17.36 4.95
CA ILE A 94 16.46 18.36 4.12
C ILE A 94 16.43 19.74 4.79
N ALA A 95 15.26 20.19 5.27
CA ALA A 95 15.15 21.46 5.98
C ALA A 95 16.03 21.49 7.25
N LEU A 96 16.07 20.37 7.98
CA LEU A 96 16.92 20.19 9.15
C LEU A 96 18.40 20.24 8.79
N LEU A 97 18.84 19.59 7.70
CA LEU A 97 20.22 19.64 7.21
C LEU A 97 20.66 21.06 6.85
N LEU A 98 19.80 21.82 6.17
CA LEU A 98 20.10 23.20 5.81
C LEU A 98 20.28 24.06 7.06
N SER A 99 19.38 23.91 8.04
CA SER A 99 19.45 24.62 9.33
C SER A 99 20.70 24.21 10.11
N PHE A 100 21.00 22.92 10.16
CA PHE A 100 22.19 22.36 10.80
C PHE A 100 23.49 22.86 10.17
N ALA A 101 23.54 22.97 8.84
CA ALA A 101 24.72 23.48 8.14
C ALA A 101 24.99 24.95 8.49
N LEU A 102 23.94 25.79 8.52
CA LEU A 102 24.01 27.18 8.96
C LEU A 102 24.49 27.29 10.41
N ASP A 103 23.87 26.56 11.32
CA ASP A 103 24.20 26.59 12.75
C ASP A 103 25.63 26.04 13.00
N SER A 104 26.05 25.02 12.25
CA SER A 104 27.39 24.43 12.37
C SER A 104 28.50 25.40 11.98
N VAL A 105 28.28 26.22 10.95
CA VAL A 105 29.23 27.25 10.54
C VAL A 105 29.37 28.31 11.64
N GLN A 106 28.26 28.72 12.26
CA GLN A 106 28.25 29.68 13.36
C GLN A 106 28.98 29.15 14.60
N ILE A 107 28.71 27.91 15.02
CA ILE A 107 29.40 27.28 16.18
C ILE A 107 30.89 27.13 15.92
N ARG A 108 31.29 26.71 14.72
CA ARG A 108 32.70 26.52 14.38
C ARG A 108 33.55 27.77 14.60
N ALA A 109 32.97 28.96 14.39
CA ALA A 109 33.65 30.23 14.63
C ALA A 109 33.91 30.50 16.13
N GLN A 110 33.03 30.00 17.00
CA GLN A 110 33.07 30.21 18.45
C GLN A 110 33.86 29.13 19.21
N LEU A 111 34.20 28.02 18.56
CA LEU A 111 34.90 26.90 19.20
C LEU A 111 36.41 27.18 19.41
N PRO A 112 36.98 26.77 20.55
CA PRO A 112 38.43 26.71 20.76
C PRO A 112 39.13 25.79 19.75
N GLN A 113 40.37 26.11 19.34
CA GLN A 113 41.08 25.37 18.27
C GLN A 113 41.28 23.87 18.58
N ASN A 114 41.43 23.50 19.85
CA ASN A 114 41.63 22.12 20.31
C ASN A 114 40.41 21.20 20.09
N VAL A 115 39.20 21.74 19.92
CA VAL A 115 37.97 20.95 19.71
C VAL A 115 37.42 21.02 18.29
N LYS A 116 37.92 21.95 17.44
CA LYS A 116 37.47 22.12 16.05
C LYS A 116 37.63 20.85 15.21
N GLY A 117 38.72 20.10 15.41
CA GLY A 117 38.98 18.88 14.63
C GLY A 117 37.94 17.79 14.86
N ASN A 118 37.57 17.54 16.12
CA ASN A 118 36.52 16.57 16.44
C ASN A 118 35.14 17.06 16.00
N PHE A 119 34.86 18.36 16.16
CA PHE A 119 33.60 18.95 15.70
C PHE A 119 33.39 18.76 14.19
N ILE A 120 34.42 19.03 13.37
CA ILE A 120 34.32 18.85 11.90
C ILE A 120 34.02 17.40 11.53
N LYS A 121 34.65 16.42 12.19
CA LYS A 121 34.39 14.99 11.93
C LYS A 121 32.94 14.62 12.25
N VAL A 122 32.43 15.08 13.40
CA VAL A 122 31.04 14.83 13.82
C VAL A 122 30.05 15.51 12.88
N ALA A 123 30.29 16.79 12.53
CA ALA A 123 29.44 17.53 11.62
C ALA A 123 29.42 16.92 10.20
N ALA A 124 30.58 16.47 9.70
CA ALA A 124 30.69 15.78 8.41
C ALA A 124 29.92 14.46 8.41
N ARG A 125 30.08 13.64 9.47
CA ARG A 125 29.32 12.40 9.64
C ARG A 125 27.81 12.67 9.67
N ALA A 126 27.36 13.63 10.47
CA ALA A 126 25.95 13.98 10.60
C ALA A 126 25.36 14.45 9.26
N SER A 127 26.11 15.29 8.52
CA SER A 127 25.71 15.76 7.20
C SER A 127 25.58 14.61 6.20
N LEU A 128 26.57 13.71 6.16
CA LEU A 128 26.56 12.56 5.27
C LEU A 128 25.39 11.62 5.57
N ILE A 129 25.19 11.28 6.86
CA ILE A 129 24.07 10.43 7.28
C ILE A 129 22.74 11.10 6.94
N GLY A 130 22.59 12.40 7.22
CA GLY A 130 21.34 13.10 6.91
C GLY A 130 21.05 13.13 5.42
N ILE A 131 22.05 13.36 4.55
CA ILE A 131 21.86 13.33 3.08
C ILE A 131 21.39 11.94 2.63
N LEU A 132 22.03 10.89 3.15
CA LEU A 132 21.65 9.50 2.85
C LEU A 132 20.23 9.20 3.34
N LEU A 133 19.86 9.63 4.55
CA LEU A 133 18.53 9.44 5.10
C LEU A 133 17.47 10.19 4.29
N ALA A 134 17.70 11.47 3.99
CA ALA A 134 16.79 12.26 3.17
C ALA A 134 16.55 11.60 1.81
N SER A 135 17.63 11.17 1.15
CA SER A 135 17.57 10.47 -0.13
C SER A 135 16.81 9.14 -0.01
N LEU A 136 17.10 8.36 1.04
CA LEU A 136 16.46 7.07 1.31
C LEU A 136 14.96 7.23 1.55
N PHE A 137 14.54 8.18 2.39
CA PHE A 137 13.13 8.42 2.71
C PHE A 137 12.34 8.89 1.49
N ILE A 138 12.89 9.82 0.71
CA ILE A 138 12.28 10.27 -0.55
C ILE A 138 12.18 9.12 -1.54
N TRP A 139 13.28 8.38 -1.76
CA TRP A 139 13.31 7.25 -2.67
C TRP A 139 12.32 6.15 -2.27
N THR A 140 12.23 5.85 -0.97
CA THR A 140 11.29 4.87 -0.41
C THR A 140 9.85 5.32 -0.65
N GLY A 141 9.52 6.59 -0.40
CA GLY A 141 8.19 7.13 -0.69
C GLY A 141 7.82 7.07 -2.18
N LEU A 142 8.78 7.36 -3.07
CA LEU A 142 8.56 7.29 -4.53
C LEU A 142 8.38 5.85 -5.02
N THR A 143 9.17 4.90 -4.51
CA THR A 143 9.07 3.48 -4.88
C THR A 143 7.77 2.84 -4.38
N MET A 144 7.34 3.13 -3.15
CA MET A 144 6.02 2.74 -2.64
C MET A 144 4.88 3.27 -3.53
N GLY A 145 5.03 4.49 -4.07
CA GLY A 145 4.08 5.06 -5.02
C GLY A 145 3.95 4.23 -6.31
N LYS A 146 5.04 3.64 -6.80
CA LYS A 146 5.03 2.74 -7.97
C LYS A 146 4.33 1.40 -7.64
N VAL A 147 4.59 0.83 -6.47
CA VAL A 147 3.96 -0.42 -6.01
C VAL A 147 2.45 -0.26 -5.82
N LEU A 148 2.01 0.87 -5.28
CA LEU A 148 0.57 1.17 -5.12
C LEU A 148 -0.16 1.29 -6.47
N LYS A 149 0.51 1.83 -7.50
CA LYS A 149 -0.02 1.90 -8.87
C LYS A 149 -0.15 0.52 -9.51
N SER A 150 0.86 -0.36 -9.37
CA SER A 150 0.81 -1.70 -9.98
C SER A 150 -0.27 -2.59 -9.38
N GLN A 151 -0.52 -2.48 -8.07
CA GLN A 151 -1.64 -3.19 -7.47
C GLN A 151 -3.00 -2.68 -8.01
N GLY A 152 -3.09 -1.39 -8.39
CA GLY A 152 -4.33 -0.72 -8.84
C GLY A 152 -4.89 -1.33 -10.11
N THR A 153 -4.00 -1.59 -11.06
CA THR A 153 -4.32 -2.12 -12.38
C THR A 153 -4.97 -3.49 -12.34
N VAL A 154 -4.61 -4.33 -11.35
CA VAL A 154 -5.17 -5.69 -11.18
C VAL A 154 -6.64 -5.68 -10.75
N ARG A 155 -7.08 -4.66 -10.00
CA ARG A 155 -8.49 -4.55 -9.58
C ARG A 155 -9.36 -3.90 -10.64
N THR A 156 -8.87 -2.92 -11.40
CA THR A 156 -9.67 -2.35 -12.51
C THR A 156 -9.80 -3.29 -13.70
N ALA A 157 -8.83 -4.17 -13.98
CA ALA A 157 -8.97 -5.19 -15.02
C ALA A 157 -9.97 -6.31 -14.64
N GLY A 158 -10.19 -6.55 -13.34
CA GLY A 158 -11.17 -7.53 -12.84
C GLY A 158 -12.55 -6.96 -12.51
N THR A 159 -12.77 -5.65 -12.66
CA THR A 159 -14.07 -5.00 -12.32
C THR A 159 -14.57 -4.03 -13.39
N ALA A 160 -13.82 -3.82 -14.48
CA ALA A 160 -14.26 -3.08 -15.67
C ALA A 160 -14.90 -4.00 -16.74
N GLY A 161 -15.60 -5.04 -16.30
CA GLY A 161 -16.30 -6.01 -17.15
C GLY A 161 -17.72 -6.35 -16.68
N THR A 162 -18.27 -5.65 -15.68
CA THR A 162 -19.69 -5.77 -15.30
C THR A 162 -20.11 -4.57 -14.47
N ALA A 163 -20.73 -3.60 -15.14
CA ALA A 163 -21.54 -2.57 -14.51
C ALA A 163 -22.78 -3.22 -13.83
N PRO A 164 -23.40 -2.54 -12.84
CA PRO A 164 -24.20 -3.15 -11.80
C PRO A 164 -25.65 -3.38 -12.24
N ALA A 165 -26.18 -4.59 -12.05
CA ALA A 165 -27.61 -4.87 -12.02
C ALA A 165 -28.02 -5.09 -10.56
N GLN A 166 -28.50 -4.00 -9.98
CA GLN A 166 -29.18 -3.97 -8.68
C GLN A 166 -30.51 -4.74 -8.81
N GLU A 167 -30.82 -5.50 -7.76
CA GLU A 167 -32.17 -5.92 -7.34
C GLU A 167 -33.02 -6.75 -8.31
N GLY A 168 -33.08 -8.05 -8.02
CA GLY A 168 -34.06 -8.96 -8.60
C GLY A 168 -34.08 -10.27 -7.85
N MET A 169 -34.64 -10.25 -6.64
CA MET A 169 -35.51 -11.30 -6.12
C MET A 169 -34.93 -12.73 -6.06
N LEU A 170 -34.61 -13.17 -4.83
CA LEU A 170 -34.62 -14.58 -4.47
C LEU A 170 -35.91 -15.23 -4.99
N LEU A 171 -35.78 -16.14 -5.94
CA LEU A 171 -36.81 -17.14 -6.25
C LEU A 171 -36.20 -18.51 -5.99
N VAL A 172 -36.29 -18.92 -4.73
CA VAL A 172 -36.22 -20.30 -4.30
C VAL A 172 -37.37 -21.03 -5.01
N GLY A 173 -37.05 -21.79 -6.05
CA GLY A 173 -37.99 -22.59 -6.81
C GLY A 173 -37.41 -23.98 -7.01
N SER A 174 -37.93 -24.91 -6.23
CA SER A 174 -37.64 -26.34 -6.19
C SER A 174 -37.40 -26.96 -7.57
N ARG A 175 -36.33 -27.76 -7.68
CA ARG A 175 -36.23 -28.80 -8.72
C ARG A 175 -37.36 -29.79 -8.50
N GLU A 176 -38.38 -29.77 -9.36
CA GLU A 176 -39.32 -30.86 -9.51
C GLU A 176 -38.93 -31.67 -10.77
N PRO A 177 -38.66 -32.99 -10.64
CA PRO A 177 -38.17 -33.79 -11.75
C PRO A 177 -39.29 -34.12 -12.76
N ALA A 178 -38.88 -34.16 -14.02
CA ALA A 178 -39.63 -34.47 -15.23
C ALA A 178 -40.89 -35.34 -15.06
N ARG A 179 -42.03 -34.85 -15.56
CA ARG A 179 -43.16 -35.67 -16.01
C ARG A 179 -43.35 -35.54 -17.53
N PRO A 180 -43.62 -36.66 -18.23
CA PRO A 180 -43.70 -36.71 -19.68
C PRO A 180 -44.95 -35.96 -20.19
N ALA A 181 -44.79 -35.30 -21.34
CA ALA A 181 -45.86 -34.57 -22.01
C ALA A 181 -47.02 -35.51 -22.37
N LEU A 182 -48.10 -35.42 -21.61
CA LEU A 182 -49.41 -35.96 -21.98
C LEU A 182 -50.00 -35.05 -23.07
N ARG A 183 -50.13 -35.65 -24.26
CA ARG A 183 -50.76 -35.12 -25.46
C ARG A 183 -52.25 -34.86 -25.15
N ALA A 184 -52.66 -33.60 -25.14
CA ALA A 184 -54.08 -33.21 -25.13
C ALA A 184 -54.49 -32.88 -26.58
N VAL A 185 -55.31 -33.75 -27.18
CA VAL A 185 -56.71 -33.52 -27.55
C VAL A 185 -56.84 -32.68 -28.82
N ASP A 186 -57.23 -33.33 -29.91
CA ASP A 186 -58.32 -32.78 -30.71
C ASP A 186 -59.15 -33.92 -31.30
N GLY A 187 -60.46 -33.80 -31.20
CA GLY A 187 -61.45 -34.83 -31.46
C GLY A 187 -62.71 -34.23 -32.04
N SER A 188 -62.73 -34.11 -33.36
CA SER A 188 -63.89 -34.01 -34.26
C SER A 188 -63.27 -33.86 -35.65
N ASP A 189 -63.33 -34.81 -36.57
CA ASP A 189 -64.56 -35.14 -37.27
C ASP A 189 -64.53 -36.56 -37.84
N THR A 190 -65.70 -37.18 -37.82
CA THR A 190 -65.95 -38.45 -38.48
C THR A 190 -66.60 -38.21 -39.84
N LYS A 191 -66.07 -38.93 -40.83
CA LYS A 191 -66.81 -39.73 -41.82
C LYS A 191 -67.12 -39.11 -43.20
N THR A 192 -66.75 -39.92 -44.20
CA THR A 192 -67.24 -40.03 -45.60
C THR A 192 -66.93 -38.84 -46.50
N ASP A 193 -66.56 -38.97 -47.78
CA ASP A 193 -66.69 -40.02 -48.80
C ASP A 193 -65.65 -39.61 -49.88
N GLY A 194 -64.79 -40.48 -50.38
CA GLY A 194 -65.04 -41.10 -51.69
C GLY A 194 -64.28 -40.40 -52.84
N ARG A 195 -63.77 -41.23 -53.77
CA ARG A 195 -63.55 -40.90 -55.20
C ARG A 195 -62.30 -40.03 -55.50
N LYS A 196 -61.20 -40.65 -55.92
CA LYS A 196 -60.82 -41.07 -57.30
C LYS A 196 -59.98 -40.00 -58.01
N ASP A 197 -58.95 -40.51 -58.69
CA ASP A 197 -58.29 -39.94 -59.86
C ASP A 197 -57.49 -38.64 -59.56
N ASN A 198 -56.34 -38.32 -60.14
CA ASN A 198 -55.54 -38.91 -61.19
C ASN A 198 -54.20 -38.14 -61.14
N THR A 199 -53.12 -38.81 -61.53
CA THR A 199 -52.17 -38.31 -62.53
C THR A 199 -51.52 -36.94 -62.33
N SER A 200 -50.21 -37.01 -62.07
CA SER A 200 -49.12 -36.32 -62.80
C SER A 200 -49.38 -34.91 -63.33
N ALA A 201 -48.58 -33.94 -62.88
CA ALA A 201 -47.72 -33.11 -63.74
C ALA A 201 -47.07 -31.96 -62.92
N VAL A 202 -45.74 -31.94 -62.84
CA VAL A 202 -44.86 -30.99 -63.55
C VAL A 202 -44.78 -29.61 -62.87
N GLN A 203 -43.72 -29.41 -62.09
CA GLN A 203 -43.06 -28.11 -61.97
C GLN A 203 -42.11 -27.97 -63.18
N LEU A 204 -42.38 -26.96 -63.99
CA LEU A 204 -41.49 -26.43 -65.02
C LEU A 204 -40.50 -25.47 -64.35
N ASP A 205 -39.21 -25.76 -64.50
CA ASP A 205 -38.14 -24.78 -64.49
C ASP A 205 -37.99 -24.22 -65.92
N ALA A 206 -38.03 -22.88 -66.05
CA ALA A 206 -37.34 -22.00 -67.01
C ALA A 206 -38.13 -20.69 -67.21
#